data_AF-W6K3G1-F1
#
_entry.id   AF-W6K3G1-F1
#
_cell.length_a   1.000
_cell.length_b   1.000
_cell.length_c   1.000
_cell.angle_alpha   90.00
_cell.angle_beta   90.00
_cell.angle_gamma   90.00
#
_symmetry.space_group_name_H-M   'P 1'
#
loop_
_entity.id
_entity.type
_entity.pdbx_description
1 polymer ?
#
loop_
_entity_poly.entity_id
_entity_poly.type
_entity_poly.pdbx_seq_one_letter_code
_entity_poly.pdbx_strand_id
1 'polypeptide(L)'
;MMIEQIARIEVPGAGPEAYAVLGGVPQALVRPGERMILGFGAADPGPARQQLRRRGLEVDGETVLVGGMPVAILALTDQPECDLTLDHVVVHTSDAERAVADFGGRLGLDLRLDRHAAQGSARMLFFRCGPAVVEVVQPTGDAPHDGPDALWGVAWRTPDLDATVRRLAAGGIAASPVRTGRKPGSRVCSLRERRLGLPTLLIEHTDRSSADRPGDGR
;
A
#
# COMPACT_ATOMS: atom_id res chain seq x y z
N MET A 1 4.73 -18.60 -5.16
CA MET A 1 5.25 -17.22 -5.08
C MET A 1 5.89 -17.08 -3.70
N MET A 2 7.05 -16.45 -3.55
CA MET A 2 7.73 -16.38 -2.23
C MET A 2 7.05 -15.38 -1.28
N ILE A 3 6.72 -14.20 -1.81
CA ILE A 3 5.96 -13.18 -1.12
C ILE A 3 4.51 -13.29 -1.56
N GLU A 4 3.57 -13.32 -0.63
CA GLU A 4 2.16 -13.59 -0.95
C GLU A 4 1.25 -12.38 -0.72
N GLN A 5 1.57 -11.52 0.25
CA GLN A 5 0.79 -10.32 0.54
C GLN A 5 1.60 -9.31 1.37
N ILE A 6 1.05 -8.10 1.54
CA ILE A 6 1.49 -7.19 2.58
C ILE A 6 0.89 -7.66 3.90
N ALA A 7 1.74 -7.93 4.89
CA ALA A 7 1.36 -8.54 6.16
C ALA A 7 1.46 -7.57 7.35
N ARG A 8 2.24 -6.49 7.22
CA ARG A 8 2.38 -5.49 8.29
C ARG A 8 2.86 -4.16 7.73
N ILE A 9 2.49 -3.08 8.42
CA ILE A 9 3.10 -1.77 8.26
C ILE A 9 3.41 -1.26 9.67
N GLU A 10 4.69 -1.08 9.99
CA GLU A 10 5.09 -0.47 11.26
C GLU A 10 5.34 1.02 11.01
N VAL A 11 4.66 1.86 11.77
CA VAL A 11 4.62 3.30 11.53
C VAL A 11 4.97 4.05 12.81
N PRO A 12 6.03 4.88 12.81
CA PRO A 12 6.32 5.79 13.91
C PRO A 12 5.16 6.74 14.18
N GLY A 13 4.75 6.82 15.45
CA GLY A 13 3.64 7.69 15.86
C GLY A 13 2.24 7.22 15.47
N ALA A 14 2.09 5.99 14.92
CA ALA A 14 0.78 5.39 14.71
C ALA A 14 0.07 5.15 16.05
N GLY A 15 -1.01 5.89 16.27
CA GLY A 15 -1.86 5.77 17.44
C GLY A 15 -2.85 4.60 17.28
N PRO A 16 -2.84 3.60 18.18
CA PRO A 16 -3.76 2.46 18.10
C PRO A 16 -5.24 2.89 18.07
N GLU A 17 -5.59 3.98 18.75
CA GLU A 17 -6.95 4.52 18.77
C GLU A 17 -7.42 5.03 17.39
N ALA A 18 -6.53 5.67 16.63
CA ALA A 18 -6.88 6.15 15.28
C ALA A 18 -7.13 4.96 14.34
N TYR A 19 -6.29 3.94 14.42
CA TYR A 19 -6.48 2.71 13.64
C TYR A 19 -7.68 1.88 14.10
N ALA A 20 -8.05 1.93 15.38
CA ALA A 20 -9.28 1.32 15.87
C ALA A 20 -10.53 1.97 15.26
N VAL A 21 -10.53 3.30 15.03
CA VAL A 21 -11.63 3.99 14.32
C VAL A 21 -11.72 3.56 12.86
N LEU A 22 -10.58 3.32 12.19
CA LEU A 22 -10.56 2.74 10.84
C LEU A 22 -11.15 1.32 10.85
N GLY A 23 -10.83 0.54 11.88
CA GLY A 23 -11.36 -0.80 12.15
C GLY A 23 -10.57 -1.94 11.49
N GLY A 24 -11.02 -3.17 11.74
CA GLY A 24 -10.63 -4.42 11.07
C GLY A 24 -9.22 -4.50 10.46
N VAL A 25 -9.14 -4.53 9.12
CA VAL A 25 -7.86 -4.75 8.40
C VAL A 25 -6.82 -3.66 8.67
N PRO A 26 -7.14 -2.35 8.58
CA PRO A 26 -6.20 -1.30 9.01
C PRO A 26 -5.60 -1.51 10.40
N GLN A 27 -6.43 -1.85 11.39
CA GLN A 27 -5.98 -2.11 12.76
C GLN A 27 -5.10 -3.36 12.88
N ALA A 28 -5.39 -4.39 12.09
CA ALA A 28 -4.60 -5.63 12.09
C ALA A 28 -3.23 -5.44 11.45
N LEU A 29 -3.18 -4.71 10.32
CA LEU A 29 -1.99 -4.51 9.50
C LEU A 29 -1.06 -3.44 10.05
N VAL A 30 -1.58 -2.34 10.56
CA VAL A 30 -0.74 -1.22 11.00
C VAL A 30 -0.44 -1.30 12.49
N ARG A 31 0.84 -1.24 12.84
CA ARG A 31 1.33 -1.29 14.22
C ARG A 31 2.19 -0.06 14.53
N PRO A 32 2.16 0.45 15.76
CA PRO A 32 3.18 1.39 16.20
C PRO A 32 4.55 0.72 16.11
N GLY A 33 5.54 1.46 15.62
CA GLY A 33 6.94 1.02 15.56
C GLY A 33 7.89 2.18 15.84
N GLU A 34 9.13 1.87 16.22
CA GLU A 34 10.18 2.88 16.41
C GLU A 34 10.68 3.45 15.07
N ARG A 35 10.56 2.65 14.00
CA ARG A 35 10.94 3.00 12.63
C ARG A 35 9.88 2.52 11.66
N MET A 36 9.93 3.07 10.45
CA MET A 36 9.06 2.63 9.36
C MET A 36 9.50 1.26 8.84
N ILE A 37 8.61 0.26 8.82
CA ILE A 37 8.87 -1.07 8.24
C ILE A 37 7.68 -1.51 7.40
N LEU A 38 7.93 -1.90 6.16
CA LEU A 38 6.96 -2.62 5.33
C LEU A 38 7.16 -4.13 5.49
N GLY A 39 6.15 -4.83 5.98
CA GLY A 39 6.17 -6.27 6.20
C GLY A 39 5.52 -7.03 5.04
N PHE A 40 6.26 -7.96 4.46
CA PHE A 40 5.78 -8.89 3.44
C PHE A 40 5.51 -10.26 4.06
N GLY A 41 4.34 -10.82 3.76
CA GLY A 41 3.93 -12.14 4.20
C GLY A 41 4.48 -13.24 3.30
N ALA A 42 5.01 -14.30 3.90
CA ALA A 42 5.45 -15.52 3.24
C ALA A 42 4.99 -16.75 4.05
N ALA A 43 4.71 -17.86 3.38
CA ALA A 43 4.40 -19.13 4.04
C ALA A 43 5.52 -19.54 5.02
N ASP A 44 6.79 -19.46 4.57
CA ASP A 44 7.96 -19.79 5.38
C ASP A 44 8.98 -18.63 5.40
N PRO A 45 8.97 -17.77 6.43
CA PRO A 45 9.79 -16.55 6.46
C PRO A 45 11.30 -16.78 6.41
N GLY A 46 11.79 -17.81 7.10
CA GLY A 46 13.22 -18.17 7.13
C GLY A 46 13.74 -18.57 5.74
N PRO A 47 13.15 -19.58 5.09
CA PRO A 47 13.43 -19.94 3.71
C PRO A 47 13.28 -18.78 2.72
N ALA A 48 12.24 -17.94 2.88
CA ALA A 48 12.05 -16.75 2.05
C ALA A 48 13.23 -15.77 2.19
N ARG A 49 13.66 -15.43 3.41
CA ARG A 49 14.85 -14.58 3.63
C ARG A 49 16.12 -15.20 3.03
N GLN A 50 16.31 -16.52 3.15
CA GLN A 50 17.45 -17.20 2.54
C GLN A 50 17.44 -17.06 1.01
N GLN A 51 16.26 -17.19 0.38
CA GLN A 51 16.11 -17.01 -1.06
C GLN A 51 16.34 -15.55 -1.48
N LEU A 52 15.85 -14.57 -0.72
CA LEU A 52 16.10 -13.14 -0.98
C LEU A 52 17.60 -12.80 -0.91
N ARG A 53 18.32 -13.35 0.07
CA ARG A 53 19.78 -13.24 0.15
C ARG A 53 20.46 -13.81 -1.10
N ARG A 54 20.03 -14.98 -1.58
CA ARG A 54 20.54 -15.59 -2.83
C ARG A 54 20.22 -14.76 -4.07
N ARG A 55 19.16 -13.95 -4.03
CA ARG A 55 18.78 -12.99 -5.08
C ARG A 55 19.50 -11.64 -4.94
N GLY A 56 20.43 -11.52 -4.00
CA GLY A 56 21.30 -10.36 -3.85
C GLY A 56 20.71 -9.21 -3.03
N LEU A 57 19.63 -9.44 -2.28
CA LEU A 57 19.22 -8.48 -1.24
C LEU A 57 20.06 -8.67 0.02
N GLU A 58 20.36 -7.55 0.68
CA GLU A 58 21.00 -7.55 1.99
C GLU A 58 19.99 -8.01 3.05
N VAL A 59 20.41 -8.94 3.91
CA VAL A 59 19.59 -9.48 5.00
C VAL A 59 20.36 -9.31 6.30
N ASP A 60 19.80 -8.51 7.22
CA ASP A 60 20.33 -8.25 8.55
C ASP A 60 19.35 -8.77 9.60
N GLY A 61 19.70 -9.92 10.19
CA GLY A 61 18.81 -10.67 11.07
C GLY A 61 17.48 -11.01 10.39
N GLU A 62 16.40 -10.42 10.90
CA GLU A 62 15.04 -10.61 10.40
C GLU A 62 14.63 -9.54 9.35
N THR A 63 15.48 -8.54 9.12
CA THR A 63 15.23 -7.43 8.19
C THR A 63 15.89 -7.71 6.84
N VAL A 64 15.22 -7.32 5.76
CA VAL A 64 15.77 -7.30 4.40
C VAL A 64 15.81 -5.85 3.93
N LEU A 65 16.86 -5.44 3.21
CA LEU A 65 16.92 -4.10 2.62
C LEU A 65 16.49 -4.14 1.15
N VAL A 66 15.52 -3.29 0.79
CA VAL A 66 14.97 -3.16 -0.57
C VAL A 66 15.11 -1.69 -0.98
N GLY A 67 15.97 -1.39 -1.95
CA GLY A 67 16.34 0.01 -2.24
C GLY A 67 16.90 0.77 -1.03
N GLY A 68 17.43 0.07 -0.01
CA GLY A 68 17.85 0.64 1.28
C GLY A 68 16.73 0.85 2.30
N MET A 69 15.47 0.60 1.93
CA MET A 69 14.33 0.56 2.86
C MET A 69 14.34 -0.74 3.67
N PRO A 70 14.19 -0.71 5.01
CA PRO A 70 14.01 -1.92 5.80
C PRO A 70 12.62 -2.52 5.57
N VAL A 71 12.60 -3.80 5.19
CA VAL A 71 11.39 -4.60 5.07
C VAL A 71 11.49 -5.84 5.94
N ALA A 72 10.36 -6.30 6.47
CA ALA A 72 10.29 -7.54 7.24
C ALA A 72 9.69 -8.65 6.38
N ILE A 73 10.18 -9.88 6.56
CA ILE A 73 9.52 -11.07 6.01
C ILE A 73 8.86 -11.80 7.17
N LEU A 74 7.53 -11.88 7.13
CA LEU A 74 6.68 -12.31 8.23
C LEU A 74 5.87 -13.54 7.84
N ALA A 75 5.52 -14.37 8.83
CA ALA A 75 4.57 -15.44 8.62
C ALA A 75 3.20 -14.84 8.27
N LEU A 76 2.47 -15.53 7.39
CA LEU A 76 1.11 -15.12 7.03
C LEU A 76 0.20 -15.23 8.25
N THR A 77 -0.67 -14.22 8.39
CA THR A 77 -1.74 -14.20 9.39
C THR A 77 -3.05 -13.91 8.68
N ASP A 78 -4.13 -14.48 9.20
CA ASP A 78 -5.46 -14.12 8.74
C ASP A 78 -5.73 -12.63 9.01
N GLN A 79 -6.32 -11.97 8.04
CA GLN A 79 -6.80 -10.61 8.20
C GLN A 79 -8.27 -10.65 8.60
N PRO A 80 -8.68 -9.85 9.60
CA PRO A 80 -10.09 -9.76 9.98
C PRO A 80 -10.91 -9.16 8.82
N GLU A 81 -12.18 -9.53 8.71
CA GLU A 81 -13.07 -8.89 7.76
C GLU A 81 -13.36 -7.42 8.14
N CYS A 82 -13.43 -6.55 7.14
CA CYS A 82 -13.66 -5.12 7.31
C CYS A 82 -14.19 -4.50 6.01
N ASP A 83 -14.93 -3.39 6.12
CA ASP A 83 -15.30 -2.56 4.97
C ASP A 83 -14.09 -1.89 4.31
N LEU A 84 -13.00 -1.71 5.08
CA LEU A 84 -11.71 -1.24 4.58
C LEU A 84 -10.78 -2.42 4.28
N THR A 85 -10.24 -2.44 3.06
CA THR A 85 -9.21 -3.40 2.64
C THR A 85 -8.00 -2.64 2.11
N LEU A 86 -6.80 -3.24 2.19
CA LEU A 86 -5.60 -2.59 1.65
C LEU A 86 -5.68 -2.56 0.12
N ASP A 87 -5.71 -1.36 -0.47
CA ASP A 87 -5.66 -1.20 -1.93
C ASP A 87 -4.20 -1.19 -2.39
N HIS A 88 -3.40 -0.28 -1.84
CA HIS A 88 -1.98 -0.16 -2.13
C HIS A 88 -1.20 0.56 -1.04
N VAL A 89 0.11 0.32 -1.03
CA VAL A 89 1.10 1.16 -0.34
C VAL A 89 1.92 1.92 -1.37
N VAL A 90 2.34 3.13 -1.04
CA VAL A 90 3.17 3.97 -1.91
C VAL A 90 4.59 4.02 -1.37
N VAL A 91 5.56 3.63 -2.18
CA VAL A 91 7.00 3.71 -1.88
C VAL A 91 7.62 4.75 -2.82
N HIS A 92 8.32 5.73 -2.26
CA HIS A 92 9.16 6.61 -3.08
C HIS A 92 10.51 5.95 -3.33
N THR A 93 11.01 6.09 -4.56
CA THR A 93 12.34 5.64 -4.95
C THR A 93 13.10 6.73 -5.69
N SER A 94 14.42 6.72 -5.55
CA SER A 94 15.34 7.54 -6.34
C SER A 94 15.64 6.93 -7.71
N ASP A 95 15.31 5.64 -7.92
CA ASP A 95 15.73 4.86 -9.09
C ASP A 95 14.68 3.80 -9.44
N ALA A 96 13.84 4.10 -10.42
CA ALA A 96 12.82 3.16 -10.88
C ALA A 96 13.40 1.87 -11.49
N GLU A 97 14.58 1.91 -12.10
CA GLU A 97 15.19 0.70 -12.69
C GLU A 97 15.67 -0.25 -11.58
N ARG A 98 16.31 0.29 -10.54
CA ARG A 98 16.61 -0.48 -9.32
C ARG A 98 15.32 -1.03 -8.70
N ALA A 99 14.25 -0.24 -8.62
CA ALA A 99 12.98 -0.70 -8.06
C ALA A 99 12.37 -1.86 -8.87
N VAL A 100 12.48 -1.86 -10.21
CA VAL A 100 12.07 -3.01 -11.04
C VAL A 100 12.88 -4.26 -10.69
N ALA A 101 14.21 -4.13 -10.56
CA ALA A 101 15.05 -5.25 -10.17
C ALA A 101 14.72 -5.76 -8.77
N ASP A 102 14.52 -4.86 -7.81
CA ASP A 102 14.29 -5.20 -6.40
C ASP A 102 12.90 -5.78 -6.15
N PHE A 103 11.83 -5.09 -6.54
CA PHE A 103 10.46 -5.56 -6.31
C PHE A 103 10.07 -6.68 -7.28
N GLY A 104 10.43 -6.55 -8.56
CA GLY A 104 10.10 -7.55 -9.58
C GLY A 104 11.03 -8.76 -9.55
N GLY A 105 12.33 -8.52 -9.73
CA GLY A 105 13.32 -9.60 -9.84
C GLY A 105 13.64 -10.29 -8.52
N ARG A 106 13.87 -9.51 -7.45
CA ARG A 106 14.38 -10.05 -6.18
C ARG A 106 13.25 -10.47 -5.24
N LEU A 107 12.28 -9.61 -4.94
CA LEU A 107 11.09 -9.99 -4.17
C LEU A 107 10.17 -10.93 -4.95
N GLY A 108 10.15 -10.84 -6.28
CA GLY A 108 9.33 -11.71 -7.13
C GLY A 108 7.89 -11.25 -7.27
N LEU A 109 7.62 -9.95 -7.12
CA LEU A 109 6.29 -9.38 -7.33
C LEU A 109 6.02 -9.15 -8.82
N ASP A 110 4.76 -9.30 -9.25
CA ASP A 110 4.41 -9.06 -10.66
C ASP A 110 4.31 -7.56 -10.95
N LEU A 111 5.19 -7.02 -11.80
CA LEU A 111 5.00 -5.67 -12.36
C LEU A 111 3.81 -5.68 -13.33
N ARG A 112 2.73 -4.97 -12.98
CA ARG A 112 1.48 -4.92 -13.76
C ARG A 112 1.34 -3.67 -14.61
N LEU A 113 1.99 -2.58 -14.20
CA LEU A 113 1.92 -1.31 -14.91
C LEU A 113 3.20 -0.51 -14.65
N ASP A 114 3.79 0.02 -15.72
CA ASP A 114 4.82 1.06 -15.69
C ASP A 114 4.26 2.27 -16.44
N ARG A 115 4.18 3.40 -15.75
CA ARG A 115 3.51 4.58 -16.28
C ARG A 115 4.22 5.86 -15.84
N HIS A 116 4.38 6.77 -16.79
CA HIS A 116 4.73 8.15 -16.48
C HIS A 116 3.49 8.98 -16.15
N ALA A 117 3.58 9.79 -15.10
CA ALA A 117 2.57 10.78 -14.75
C ALA A 117 2.43 11.80 -15.89
N ALA A 118 1.26 12.43 -15.95
CA ALA A 118 1.06 13.55 -16.87
C ALA A 118 2.11 14.64 -16.60
N GLN A 119 2.57 15.30 -17.67
CA GLN A 119 3.65 16.28 -17.65
C GLN A 119 5.03 15.74 -17.20
N GLY A 120 5.22 14.42 -17.10
CA GLY A 120 6.52 13.83 -16.77
C GLY A 120 6.98 14.09 -15.34
N SER A 121 6.05 14.39 -14.42
CA SER A 121 6.34 14.75 -13.02
C SER A 121 6.76 13.57 -12.13
N ALA A 122 6.45 12.34 -12.56
CA ALA A 122 6.88 11.12 -11.90
C ALA A 122 6.81 9.91 -12.85
N ARG A 123 7.56 8.84 -12.53
CA ARG A 123 7.32 7.48 -13.04
C ARG A 123 6.72 6.62 -11.92
N MET A 124 5.74 5.80 -12.25
CA MET A 124 4.97 4.99 -11.29
C MET A 124 4.95 3.54 -11.77
N LEU A 125 5.41 2.64 -10.91
CA LEU A 125 5.45 1.20 -11.11
C LEU A 125 4.45 0.53 -10.16
N PHE A 126 3.64 -0.40 -10.65
CA PHE A 126 2.61 -1.05 -9.86
C PHE A 126 2.89 -2.56 -9.78
N PHE A 127 3.34 -3.02 -8.62
CA PHE A 127 3.63 -4.43 -8.37
C PHE A 127 2.47 -5.09 -7.63
N ARG A 128 1.95 -6.20 -8.15
CA ARG A 128 0.91 -6.98 -7.47
C ARG A 128 1.50 -7.69 -6.25
N CYS A 129 0.86 -7.57 -5.09
CA CYS A 129 1.23 -8.27 -3.87
C CYS A 129 -0.04 -8.76 -3.15
N GLY A 130 -0.42 -10.02 -3.40
CA GLY A 130 -1.65 -10.59 -2.86
C GLY A 130 -2.89 -9.82 -3.33
N PRO A 131 -3.80 -9.40 -2.42
CA PRO A 131 -4.96 -8.59 -2.77
C PRO A 131 -4.62 -7.11 -3.02
N ALA A 132 -3.43 -6.66 -2.63
CA ALA A 132 -2.97 -5.26 -2.68
C ALA A 132 -1.95 -5.00 -3.80
N VAL A 133 -1.44 -3.77 -3.85
CA VAL A 133 -0.38 -3.32 -4.77
C VAL A 133 0.72 -2.60 -3.98
N VAL A 134 1.97 -2.76 -4.41
CA VAL A 134 3.06 -1.86 -4.06
C VAL A 134 3.23 -0.89 -5.23
N GLU A 135 2.83 0.36 -5.02
CA GLU A 135 3.03 1.45 -5.97
C GLU A 135 4.38 2.10 -5.67
N VAL A 136 5.36 1.91 -6.55
CA VAL A 136 6.67 2.56 -6.45
C VAL A 136 6.69 3.79 -7.34
N VAL A 137 6.95 4.95 -6.75
CA VAL A 137 6.94 6.25 -7.42
C VAL A 137 8.36 6.82 -7.42
N GLN A 138 8.87 7.14 -8.58
CA GLN A 138 10.06 7.99 -8.73
C GLN A 138 9.59 9.40 -9.11
N PRO A 139 9.58 10.36 -8.18
CA PRO A 139 9.29 11.76 -8.50
C PRO A 139 10.41 12.31 -9.38
N THR A 140 10.05 12.95 -10.50
CA THR A 140 11.00 13.49 -11.48
C THR A 140 10.83 15.00 -11.71
N GLY A 141 9.89 15.63 -10.99
CA GLY A 141 9.66 17.08 -10.98
C GLY A 141 10.50 17.82 -9.93
N ASP A 142 10.00 18.98 -9.48
CA ASP A 142 10.74 19.96 -8.65
C ASP A 142 11.08 19.49 -7.22
N ALA A 143 10.57 18.34 -6.79
CA ALA A 143 10.85 17.74 -5.49
C ALA A 143 11.20 16.25 -5.67
N PRO A 144 12.39 15.94 -6.24
CA PRO A 144 12.84 14.57 -6.39
C PRO A 144 13.07 13.91 -5.02
N HIS A 145 13.04 12.58 -5.02
CA HIS A 145 13.41 11.81 -3.84
C HIS A 145 14.88 11.40 -3.93
N ASP A 146 15.72 12.00 -3.10
CA ASP A 146 17.17 11.79 -3.08
C ASP A 146 17.56 10.96 -1.85
N GLY A 147 17.29 9.65 -1.91
CA GLY A 147 17.64 8.76 -0.80
C GLY A 147 17.28 7.29 -1.02
N PRO A 148 17.44 6.47 0.04
CA PRO A 148 16.90 5.11 0.09
C PRO A 148 15.40 5.12 -0.17
N ASP A 149 14.87 4.02 -0.69
CA ASP A 149 13.44 3.85 -0.86
C ASP A 149 12.72 4.08 0.48
N ALA A 150 11.53 4.67 0.43
CA ALA A 150 10.80 5.05 1.65
C ALA A 150 9.29 4.86 1.47
N LEU A 151 8.66 4.18 2.44
CA LEU A 151 7.21 4.13 2.51
C LEU A 151 6.65 5.53 2.75
N TRP A 152 5.84 6.00 1.82
CA TRP A 152 5.36 7.38 1.76
C TRP A 152 3.86 7.50 2.07
N GLY A 153 3.06 6.47 1.78
CA GLY A 153 1.63 6.53 2.02
C GLY A 153 0.93 5.18 1.90
N VAL A 154 -0.35 5.18 2.26
CA VAL A 154 -1.21 4.00 2.20
C VAL A 154 -2.60 4.39 1.68
N ALA A 155 -3.21 3.50 0.90
CA ALA A 155 -4.57 3.65 0.43
C ALA A 155 -5.43 2.45 0.83
N TRP A 156 -6.59 2.75 1.39
CA TRP A 156 -7.60 1.77 1.77
C TRP A 156 -8.76 1.82 0.81
N ARG A 157 -9.14 0.65 0.28
CA ARG A 157 -10.35 0.49 -0.52
C ARG A 157 -11.55 0.38 0.39
N THR A 158 -12.63 1.07 0.02
CA THR A 158 -13.95 0.95 0.62
C THR A 158 -15.01 0.68 -0.46
N PRO A 159 -16.07 -0.10 -0.15
CA PRO A 159 -17.21 -0.27 -1.05
C PRO A 159 -18.12 0.96 -1.13
N ASP A 160 -18.14 1.82 -0.11
CA ASP A 160 -18.96 3.04 -0.06
C ASP A 160 -18.17 4.16 0.66
N LEU A 161 -17.63 5.09 -0.13
CA LEU A 161 -16.80 6.18 0.37
C LEU A 161 -17.59 7.15 1.24
N ASP A 162 -18.84 7.43 0.89
CA ASP A 162 -19.67 8.40 1.60
C ASP A 162 -20.12 7.85 2.97
N ALA A 163 -20.46 6.57 3.05
CA ALA A 163 -20.72 5.89 4.31
C ALA A 163 -19.47 5.82 5.20
N THR A 164 -18.32 5.49 4.60
CA THR A 164 -17.04 5.41 5.32
C THR A 164 -16.65 6.76 5.90
N VAL A 165 -16.74 7.84 5.11
CA VAL A 165 -16.40 9.20 5.58
C VAL A 165 -17.32 9.62 6.73
N ARG A 166 -18.62 9.34 6.67
CA ARG A 166 -19.55 9.62 7.78
C ARG A 166 -19.18 8.83 9.04
N ARG A 167 -18.86 7.55 8.91
CA ARG A 167 -18.44 6.69 10.04
C ARG A 167 -17.15 7.21 10.69
N LEU A 168 -16.15 7.54 9.88
CA LEU A 168 -14.87 8.07 10.36
C LEU A 168 -15.04 9.44 11.04
N ALA A 169 -15.88 10.32 10.49
CA ALA A 169 -16.20 11.61 11.10
C ALA A 169 -16.86 11.45 12.48
N ALA A 170 -17.78 10.49 12.63
CA ALA A 170 -18.37 10.16 13.93
C ALA A 170 -17.33 9.64 14.94
N GLY A 171 -16.26 8.99 14.46
CA GLY A 171 -15.09 8.58 15.24
C GLY A 171 -14.00 9.64 15.39
N GLY A 172 -14.26 10.90 14.99
CA GLY A 172 -13.32 12.02 15.15
C GLY A 172 -12.22 12.11 14.09
N ILE A 173 -12.28 11.34 13.00
CA ILE A 173 -11.31 11.40 11.90
C ILE A 173 -11.91 12.18 10.73
N ALA A 174 -11.34 13.36 10.47
CA ALA A 174 -11.76 14.20 9.35
C ALA A 174 -11.17 13.71 8.02
N ALA A 175 -11.94 13.85 6.93
CA ALA A 175 -11.47 13.61 5.57
C ALA A 175 -11.46 14.90 4.74
N SER A 176 -10.71 14.89 3.63
CA SER A 176 -10.88 15.88 2.57
C SER A 176 -12.24 15.72 1.88
N PRO A 177 -12.71 16.74 1.13
CA PRO A 177 -13.82 16.53 0.19
C PRO A 177 -13.52 15.34 -0.74
N VAL A 178 -14.57 14.59 -1.07
CA VAL A 178 -14.51 13.50 -2.06
C VAL A 178 -14.29 14.11 -3.45
N ARG A 179 -13.40 13.50 -4.21
CA ARG A 179 -13.09 13.91 -5.59
C ARG A 179 -12.96 12.70 -6.50
N THR A 180 -13.12 12.92 -7.80
CA THR A 180 -12.83 11.89 -8.81
C THR A 180 -11.37 11.46 -8.71
N GLY A 181 -11.14 10.15 -8.72
CA GLY A 181 -9.82 9.55 -8.73
C GLY A 181 -9.19 9.58 -10.12
N ARG A 182 -7.89 9.29 -10.20
CA ARG A 182 -7.14 9.28 -11.48
C ARG A 182 -7.46 8.05 -12.33
N LYS A 183 -7.83 6.94 -11.69
CA LYS A 183 -8.28 5.74 -12.38
C LYS A 183 -9.74 5.96 -12.81
N PRO A 184 -10.10 5.67 -14.07
CA PRO A 184 -11.50 5.74 -14.49
C PRO A 184 -12.39 4.90 -13.58
N GLY A 185 -13.52 5.47 -13.15
CA GLY A 185 -14.43 4.80 -12.23
C GLY A 185 -13.88 4.68 -10.80
N SER A 186 -13.11 5.67 -10.32
CA SER A 186 -12.79 5.74 -8.89
C SER A 186 -13.10 7.10 -8.28
N ARG A 187 -13.41 7.07 -6.97
CA ARG A 187 -13.60 8.23 -6.10
C ARG A 187 -12.60 8.13 -4.96
N VAL A 188 -12.07 9.27 -4.52
CA VAL A 188 -11.05 9.30 -3.46
C VAL A 188 -11.23 10.47 -2.50
N CYS A 189 -10.78 10.29 -1.26
CA CYS A 189 -10.54 11.38 -0.30
C CYS A 189 -9.32 11.05 0.57
N SER A 190 -8.66 12.06 1.12
CA SER A 190 -7.53 11.88 2.04
C SER A 190 -7.97 12.03 3.49
N LEU A 191 -7.47 11.19 4.39
CA LEU A 191 -7.70 11.35 5.83
C LEU A 191 -6.76 12.43 6.39
N ARG A 192 -7.29 13.27 7.28
CA ARG A 192 -6.57 14.34 7.97
C ARG A 192 -6.34 13.98 9.44
N GLU A 193 -5.57 12.93 9.67
CA GLU A 193 -5.28 12.44 11.02
C GLU A 193 -3.78 12.17 11.16
N ARG A 194 -3.10 12.97 11.99
CA ARG A 194 -1.65 12.85 12.23
C ARG A 194 -1.32 11.56 12.98
N ARG A 195 -2.23 11.07 13.82
CA ARG A 195 -2.07 9.79 14.55
C ARG A 195 -2.06 8.57 13.63
N LEU A 196 -2.33 8.70 12.33
CA LEU A 196 -2.09 7.63 11.36
C LEU A 196 -0.60 7.50 11.00
N GLY A 197 0.23 8.53 11.24
CA GLY A 197 1.67 8.51 10.96
C GLY A 197 2.07 8.43 9.47
N LEU A 198 1.12 8.15 8.57
CA LEU A 198 1.30 8.14 7.12
C LEU A 198 0.18 8.91 6.42
N PRO A 199 0.49 9.64 5.32
CA PRO A 199 -0.50 10.04 4.35
C PRO A 199 -1.41 8.87 3.98
N THR A 200 -2.71 9.04 4.27
CA THR A 200 -3.71 7.98 4.11
C THR A 200 -4.81 8.41 3.16
N LEU A 201 -5.06 7.60 2.14
CA LEU A 201 -6.11 7.79 1.14
C LEU A 201 -7.22 6.74 1.34
N LEU A 202 -8.47 7.15 1.15
CA LEU A 202 -9.58 6.23 0.89
C LEU A 202 -9.89 6.23 -0.60
N ILE A 203 -10.14 5.05 -1.15
CA ILE A 203 -10.52 4.88 -2.55
C ILE A 203 -11.74 3.96 -2.65
N GLU A 204 -12.70 4.37 -3.47
CA GLU A 204 -13.76 3.50 -3.93
C GLU A 204 -13.57 3.30 -5.43
N HIS A 205 -13.61 2.03 -5.86
CA HIS A 205 -13.69 1.70 -7.28
C HIS A 205 -15.16 1.40 -7.57
N THR A 206 -15.81 2.23 -8.37
CA THR A 206 -17.11 1.87 -8.93
C THR A 206 -16.84 0.82 -10.00
N ASP A 207 -17.18 -0.43 -9.72
CA ASP A 207 -17.03 -1.49 -10.69
C ASP A 207 -17.80 -1.16 -11.97
N ARG A 208 -17.19 -1.52 -13.10
CA ARG A 208 -17.85 -1.52 -14.43
C ARG A 208 -18.94 -2.60 -14.57
N SER A 209 -19.35 -3.25 -13.48
CA SER A 209 -20.19 -4.47 -13.50
C SER A 209 -21.67 -4.23 -13.19
N SER A 210 -22.11 -2.99 -12.94
CA SER A 210 -23.53 -2.65 -12.74
C SER A 210 -24.21 -2.01 -13.95
N ALA A 211 -23.47 -1.73 -15.04
CA ALA A 211 -23.98 -0.99 -16.20
C ALA A 211 -24.43 -1.86 -17.40
N ASP A 212 -24.33 -3.19 -17.33
CA ASP A 212 -24.64 -4.07 -18.49
C ASP A 212 -25.35 -5.38 -18.11
N ARG A 213 -26.42 -5.29 -17.30
CA ARG A 213 -27.49 -6.31 -17.37
C ARG A 213 -28.55 -5.79 -18.32
N PRO A 214 -28.69 -6.34 -19.55
CA PRO A 214 -29.93 -6.18 -20.28
C PRO A 214 -31.05 -6.76 -19.42
N GLY A 215 -32.08 -5.95 -19.18
CA GLY A 215 -33.29 -6.43 -18.54
C GLY A 215 -33.88 -7.55 -19.39
N ASP A 216 -33.90 -8.76 -18.84
CA ASP A 216 -34.75 -9.84 -19.34
C ASP A 216 -36.20 -9.47 -19.03
N GLY A 217 -36.81 -8.76 -19.99
CA GLY A 217 -38.23 -8.48 -20.01
C GLY A 217 -38.97 -9.74 -20.41
N ARG A 218 -39.76 -10.26 -19.47
CA ARG A 218 -40.83 -11.22 -19.72
C ARG A 218 -41.93 -10.62 -20.59
#